data_AF-A0A8T7BHM0-F1
#
_entry.id   AF-A0A8T7BHM0-F1
#
_cell.length_a   1.000
_cell.length_b   1.000
_cell.length_c   1.000
_cell.angle_alpha   90.00
_cell.angle_beta   90.00
_cell.angle_gamma   90.00
#
_symmetry.space_group_name_H-M   'P 1'
#
loop_
_entity.id
_entity.type
_entity.pdbx_description
1 polymer ?
#
loop_
_entity_poly.entity_id
_entity_poly.type
_entity_poly.pdbx_seq_one_letter_code
_entity_poly.pdbx_strand_id
1 'polypeptide(L)'
;PGEPLYAIGLYQTVGGAGGEFNTNAEVVDILREWKSDSEYLLKNFDANQDGQIDMHEWEKVRQSALAKVMDNHQEMKSIPPVNMLSCTHDRRRPYILSSVSQEGLIKRYRFFSYGLVCLFFICGTFVTWIINLRLNA
;
A
#
# COMPACT_ATOMS: atom_id res chain seq x y z
N PRO A 1 25.19 -9.38 -3.00
CA PRO A 1 24.12 -9.46 -1.97
C PRO A 1 24.54 -8.61 -0.77
N GLY A 2 23.72 -7.66 -0.31
CA GLY A 2 24.06 -6.78 0.83
C GLY A 2 24.28 -5.30 0.51
N GLU A 3 23.98 -4.83 -0.71
CA GLU A 3 23.98 -3.40 -1.00
C GLU A 3 22.70 -2.74 -0.50
N PRO A 4 22.79 -1.56 0.16
CA PRO A 4 21.64 -0.84 0.67
C PRO A 4 20.79 -0.29 -0.48
N LEU A 5 19.58 -0.80 -0.62
CA LEU A 5 18.58 -0.35 -1.59
C LEU A 5 17.74 0.79 -0.98
N TYR A 6 17.72 1.94 -1.64
CA TYR A 6 16.82 3.03 -1.28
C TYR A 6 15.49 2.85 -2.02
N ALA A 7 14.40 2.78 -1.27
CA ALA A 7 13.06 2.63 -1.83
C ALA A 7 12.09 3.61 -1.15
N ILE A 8 11.36 4.39 -1.94
CA ILE A 8 10.27 5.27 -1.47
C ILE A 8 9.06 5.07 -2.37
N GLY A 9 7.88 4.94 -1.78
CA GLY A 9 6.65 4.62 -2.51
C GLY A 9 5.47 4.40 -1.57
N LEU A 10 4.35 3.94 -2.12
CA LEU A 10 3.23 3.48 -1.32
C LEU A 10 3.56 2.10 -0.76
N TYR A 11 3.75 2.03 0.55
CA TYR A 11 3.93 0.76 1.22
C TYR A 11 2.56 0.18 1.59
N GLN A 12 2.24 -0.99 1.06
CA GLN A 12 1.02 -1.71 1.38
C GLN A 12 1.34 -3.18 1.63
N THR A 13 0.84 -3.71 2.74
CA THR A 13 0.86 -5.15 2.99
C THR A 13 -0.34 -5.76 2.28
N VAL A 14 -0.08 -6.61 1.30
CA VAL A 14 -1.11 -7.34 0.56
C VAL A 14 -1.12 -8.78 1.08
N GLY A 15 -2.31 -9.28 1.40
CA GLY A 15 -2.49 -10.59 2.03
C GLY A 15 -2.45 -10.54 3.56
N GLY A 16 -2.80 -11.67 4.18
CA GLY A 16 -3.05 -11.75 5.62
C GLY A 16 -4.34 -11.05 6.06
N ALA A 17 -4.45 -10.75 7.35
CA ALA A 17 -5.68 -10.22 7.97
C ALA A 17 -5.98 -8.73 7.68
N GLY A 18 -5.18 -8.06 6.83
CA GLY A 18 -5.23 -6.61 6.60
C GLY A 18 -5.89 -6.15 5.30
N GLY A 19 -6.35 -7.08 4.44
CA GLY A 19 -7.19 -6.71 3.29
C GLY A 19 -8.57 -6.26 3.76
N GLU A 20 -9.06 -5.12 3.27
CA GLU A 20 -10.47 -4.71 3.44
C GLU A 20 -11.35 -5.68 2.65
N PHE A 21 -11.66 -6.82 3.25
CA PHE A 21 -12.63 -7.75 2.71
C PHE A 21 -14.03 -7.30 3.10
N ASN A 22 -14.83 -6.90 2.11
CA ASN A 22 -16.24 -6.60 2.34
C ASN A 22 -17.05 -7.90 2.22
N THR A 23 -17.10 -8.66 3.31
CA THR A 23 -17.82 -9.93 3.41
C THR A 23 -19.27 -9.83 2.91
N ASN A 24 -19.96 -8.71 3.17
CA ASN A 24 -21.35 -8.54 2.73
C ASN A 24 -21.48 -8.44 1.21
N ALA A 25 -20.54 -7.76 0.54
CA ALA A 25 -20.53 -7.68 -0.93
C ALA A 25 -20.29 -9.06 -1.55
N GLU A 26 -19.32 -9.81 -1.01
CA GLU A 26 -18.98 -11.15 -1.49
C GLU A 26 -20.11 -12.17 -1.30
N VAL A 27 -20.82 -12.10 -0.16
CA VAL A 27 -22.03 -12.92 0.07
C VAL A 27 -23.12 -12.59 -0.96
N VAL A 28 -23.33 -11.31 -1.28
CA VAL A 28 -24.33 -10.91 -2.29
C VAL A 28 -23.97 -11.44 -3.67
N ASP A 29 -22.69 -11.44 -4.03
CA ASP A 29 -22.22 -11.96 -5.32
C ASP A 29 -22.42 -13.48 -5.43
N ILE A 30 -22.06 -14.25 -4.38
CA ILE A 30 -22.31 -15.70 -4.34
C ILE A 30 -23.81 -16.00 -4.42
N LEU A 31 -24.63 -15.28 -3.65
CA LEU A 31 -26.08 -15.45 -3.69
C LEU A 31 -26.65 -15.12 -5.08
N ARG A 32 -26.07 -14.16 -5.79
CA ARG A 32 -26.48 -13.81 -7.16
C ARG A 32 -26.13 -14.91 -8.15
N GLU A 33 -24.94 -15.50 -8.03
CA GLU A 33 -24.51 -16.63 -8.84
C GLU A 33 -25.42 -17.84 -8.61
N TRP A 34 -25.68 -18.21 -7.35
CA TRP A 34 -26.57 -19.33 -7.02
C TRP A 34 -28.01 -19.08 -7.46
N LYS A 35 -28.52 -17.85 -7.34
CA LYS A 35 -29.84 -17.48 -7.89
C LYS A 35 -29.93 -17.60 -9.41
N SER A 36 -28.82 -17.44 -10.12
CA SER A 36 -28.79 -17.63 -11.58
C SER A 36 -28.84 -19.10 -11.97
N ASP A 37 -28.39 -20.00 -11.08
CA ASP A 37 -28.44 -21.45 -11.24
C ASP A 37 -29.54 -22.06 -10.38
N SER A 38 -30.78 -21.96 -10.86
CA SER A 38 -31.96 -22.46 -10.13
C SER A 38 -31.94 -23.97 -9.92
N GLU A 39 -31.32 -24.75 -10.82
CA GLU A 39 -31.21 -26.20 -10.67
C GLU A 39 -30.25 -26.57 -9.54
N TYR A 40 -29.12 -25.86 -9.43
CA TYR A 40 -28.19 -26.02 -8.31
C TYR A 40 -28.84 -25.66 -6.97
N LEU A 41 -29.62 -24.57 -6.94
CA LEU A 41 -30.28 -24.12 -5.72
C LEU A 41 -31.30 -25.14 -5.22
N LEU A 42 -32.18 -25.61 -6.10
CA LEU A 42 -33.16 -26.63 -5.76
C LEU A 42 -32.48 -27.94 -5.34
N LYS A 43 -31.52 -28.45 -6.13
CA LYS A 43 -30.87 -29.72 -5.81
C LYS A 43 -30.18 -29.77 -4.45
N ASN A 44 -29.59 -28.66 -4.00
CA ASN A 44 -28.77 -28.63 -2.79
C ASN A 44 -29.50 -28.10 -1.55
N PHE A 45 -30.55 -27.31 -1.73
CA PHE A 45 -31.21 -26.61 -0.61
C PHE A 45 -32.71 -26.87 -0.50
N ASP A 46 -33.38 -27.38 -1.54
CA ASP A 46 -34.77 -27.85 -1.47
C ASP A 46 -34.80 -29.18 -0.68
N ALA A 47 -35.16 -29.08 0.60
CA ALA A 47 -35.23 -30.22 1.51
C ALA A 47 -36.60 -30.90 1.48
N ASN A 48 -37.64 -30.16 1.09
CA ASN A 48 -39.02 -30.64 1.06
C ASN A 48 -39.47 -31.13 -0.33
N GLN A 49 -38.62 -30.97 -1.35
CA GLN A 49 -38.83 -31.29 -2.77
C GLN A 49 -40.07 -30.64 -3.37
N ASP A 50 -40.46 -29.46 -2.88
CA ASP A 50 -41.63 -28.72 -3.36
C ASP A 50 -41.36 -27.90 -4.63
N GLY A 51 -40.10 -27.87 -5.09
CA GLY A 51 -39.68 -27.14 -6.29
C GLY A 51 -39.56 -25.63 -6.10
N GLN A 52 -39.67 -25.16 -4.86
CA GLN A 52 -39.45 -23.77 -4.43
C GLN A 52 -38.46 -23.76 -3.26
N ILE A 53 -37.97 -22.56 -2.92
CA ILE A 53 -37.08 -22.38 -1.76
C ILE A 53 -37.86 -21.54 -0.76
N ASP A 54 -38.23 -22.14 0.37
CA ASP A 54 -38.94 -21.44 1.42
C ASP A 54 -38.00 -20.53 2.24
N MET A 55 -38.56 -19.75 3.17
CA MET A 55 -37.76 -18.83 4.00
C MET A 55 -36.74 -19.56 4.89
N HIS A 56 -37.07 -20.77 5.35
CA HIS A 56 -36.19 -21.59 6.20
C HIS A 56 -35.01 -22.15 5.40
N GLU A 57 -35.25 -22.56 4.16
CA GLU A 57 -34.25 -23.01 3.21
C GLU A 57 -33.37 -21.85 2.74
N TRP A 58 -33.95 -20.67 2.51
CA TRP A 58 -33.18 -19.45 2.21
C TRP A 58 -32.23 -19.05 3.33
N GLU A 59 -32.60 -19.28 4.59
CA GLU A 59 -31.70 -19.02 5.71
C GLU A 59 -30.51 -20.00 5.69
N LYS A 60 -30.73 -21.28 5.35
CA LYS A 60 -29.64 -22.24 5.13
C LYS A 60 -28.74 -21.83 3.96
N VAL A 61 -29.33 -21.34 2.86
CA VAL A 61 -28.58 -20.83 1.71
C VAL A 61 -27.67 -19.67 2.12
N ARG A 62 -28.20 -18.71 2.88
CA ARG A 62 -27.42 -17.58 3.40
C ARG A 62 -26.29 -18.03 4.32
N GLN A 63 -26.56 -18.96 5.23
CA GLN A 63 -25.55 -19.51 6.13
C GLN A 63 -24.44 -20.24 5.36
N SER A 64 -24.78 -21.03 4.35
CA SER A 64 -23.81 -21.69 3.49
C SER A 64 -22.98 -20.69 2.66
N ALA A 65 -23.60 -19.63 2.14
CA ALA A 65 -22.88 -18.56 1.45
C ALA A 65 -21.89 -17.85 2.39
N LEU A 66 -22.31 -17.51 3.60
CA LEU A 66 -21.45 -16.91 4.62
C LEU A 66 -20.28 -17.84 4.97
N ALA A 67 -20.56 -19.13 5.22
CA ALA A 67 -19.53 -20.11 5.52
C ALA A 67 -18.50 -20.22 4.37
N LYS A 68 -18.96 -20.18 3.12
CA LYS A 68 -18.08 -20.22 1.95
C LYS A 68 -17.16 -19.00 1.86
N VAL A 69 -17.69 -17.80 2.14
CA VAL A 69 -16.88 -16.56 2.18
C VAL A 69 -15.85 -16.61 3.31
N MET A 70 -16.24 -17.09 4.50
CA MET A 70 -15.31 -17.23 5.62
C MET A 70 -14.17 -18.21 5.32
N ASP A 71 -14.49 -19.34 4.69
CA ASP A 71 -13.51 -20.35 4.27
C ASP A 71 -12.51 -19.78 3.25
N ASN A 72 -13.02 -19.10 2.21
CA ASN A 72 -12.18 -18.40 1.23
C ASN A 72 -11.28 -17.35 1.89
N HIS A 73 -11.79 -16.57 2.86
CA HIS A 73 -10.96 -15.62 3.61
C HIS A 73 -9.88 -16.31 4.46
N GLN A 74 -10.19 -17.48 5.02
CA GLN A 74 -9.23 -18.23 5.83
C GLN A 74 -8.10 -18.78 4.96
N GLU A 75 -8.41 -19.28 3.76
CA GLU A 75 -7.41 -19.65 2.75
C GLU A 75 -6.56 -18.44 2.36
N MET A 76 -7.16 -17.29 2.06
CA MET A 76 -6.41 -16.07 1.72
C MET A 76 -5.54 -15.54 2.87
N LYS A 77 -5.99 -15.67 4.12
CA LYS A 77 -5.20 -15.31 5.31
C LYS A 77 -4.03 -16.25 5.54
N SER A 78 -4.11 -17.50 5.08
CA SER A 78 -3.01 -18.47 5.18
C SER A 78 -1.84 -18.14 4.24
N ILE A 79 -2.09 -17.34 3.20
CA ILE A 79 -1.04 -16.83 2.33
C ILE A 79 -0.19 -15.84 3.15
N PRO A 80 1.14 -16.06 3.25
CA PRO A 80 2.01 -15.20 4.03
C PRO A 80 1.90 -13.76 3.52
N PRO A 81 1.75 -12.76 4.41
CA PRO A 81 1.59 -11.37 4.01
C PRO A 81 2.82 -10.91 3.22
N VAL A 82 2.60 -10.41 2.02
CA VAL A 82 3.67 -9.88 1.18
C VAL A 82 3.67 -8.35 1.32
N ASN A 83 4.80 -7.81 1.73
CA ASN A 83 5.01 -6.37 1.78
C ASN A 83 5.30 -5.87 0.37
N MET A 84 4.39 -5.08 -0.18
CA MET A 84 4.51 -4.54 -1.54
C MET A 84 4.75 -3.03 -1.48
N LEU A 85 5.72 -2.56 -2.27
CA LEU A 85 5.93 -1.15 -2.52
C LEU A 85 5.41 -0.83 -3.92
N SER A 86 4.47 0.10 -4.05
CA SER A 86 3.82 0.42 -5.32
C SER A 86 3.89 1.92 -5.65
N CYS A 87 3.66 2.23 -6.93
CA CYS A 87 3.52 3.60 -7.40
C CYS A 87 2.24 4.21 -6.82
N THR A 88 2.37 5.39 -6.23
CA THR A 88 1.20 6.21 -5.88
C THR A 88 0.63 6.85 -7.16
N HIS A 89 -0.70 6.87 -7.31
CA HIS A 89 -1.40 7.55 -8.42
C HIS A 89 -1.31 9.09 -8.38
N ASP A 90 -0.82 9.66 -7.29
CA ASP A 90 -0.59 11.10 -7.12
C ASP A 90 0.80 11.50 -7.65
N ARG A 91 0.83 12.44 -8.60
CA ARG A 91 2.05 13.01 -9.17
C ARG A 91 2.99 13.65 -8.13
N ARG A 92 2.48 14.04 -6.96
CA ARG A 92 3.27 14.66 -5.88
C ARG A 92 4.06 13.65 -5.04
N ARG A 93 3.82 12.35 -5.18
CA ARG A 93 4.49 11.30 -4.41
C ARG A 93 5.30 10.40 -5.34
N PRO A 94 6.58 10.70 -5.58
CA PRO A 94 7.40 9.92 -6.50
C PRO A 94 7.64 8.50 -5.95
N TYR A 95 7.64 7.54 -6.86
CA TYR A 95 8.10 6.17 -6.61
C TYR A 95 9.57 6.08 -7.04
N ILE A 96 10.49 5.87 -6.09
CA ILE A 96 11.93 5.80 -6.37
C ILE A 96 12.45 4.48 -5.82
N LEU A 97 13.06 3.70 -6.72
CA LEU A 97 13.84 2.51 -6.38
C LEU A 97 15.26 2.75 -6.90
N SER A 98 16.22 2.94 -6.00
CA SER A 98 17.60 3.26 -6.35
C SER A 98 18.56 2.34 -5.62
N SER A 99 19.42 1.66 -6.37
CA SER A 99 20.57 0.92 -5.85
C SER A 99 21.70 1.84 -5.38
N VAL A 100 21.60 3.15 -5.66
CA VAL A 100 22.55 4.15 -5.19
C VAL A 100 22.08 4.67 -3.84
N SER A 101 22.84 4.35 -2.80
CA SER A 101 22.62 4.85 -1.44
C SER A 101 22.59 6.39 -1.42
N GLN A 102 21.46 6.95 -1.01
CA GLN A 102 21.26 8.40 -0.90
C GLN A 102 22.26 9.06 0.09
N GLU A 103 22.80 8.27 1.02
CA GLU A 103 23.72 8.71 2.07
C GLU A 103 25.03 9.28 1.52
N GLY A 104 25.57 8.70 0.43
CA GLY A 104 26.81 9.17 -0.18
C GLY A 104 26.66 10.54 -0.84
N LEU A 105 25.54 10.76 -1.52
CA LEU A 105 25.24 12.04 -2.17
C LEU A 105 25.00 13.15 -1.15
N ILE A 106 24.23 12.87 -0.08
CA ILE A 106 23.93 13.86 0.96
C ILE A 106 25.21 14.34 1.64
N LYS A 107 26.17 13.45 1.95
CA LYS A 107 27.44 13.83 2.58
C LYS A 107 28.25 14.80 1.71
N ARG A 108 28.34 14.53 0.40
CA ARG A 108 29.10 15.38 -0.53
C ARG A 108 28.46 16.76 -0.68
N TYR A 109 27.14 16.82 -0.84
CA TYR A 109 26.43 18.10 -0.92
C TYR A 109 26.50 18.90 0.37
N ARG A 110 26.43 18.25 1.56
CA ARG A 110 26.64 18.95 2.84
C ARG A 110 28.03 19.58 2.93
N PHE A 111 29.08 18.89 2.49
CA PHE A 111 30.43 19.45 2.50
C PHE A 111 30.57 20.66 1.56
N PHE A 112 29.98 20.58 0.36
CA PHE A 112 29.91 21.74 -0.55
C PHE A 112 29.14 22.92 0.07
N SER A 113 28.00 22.66 0.73
CA SER A 113 27.25 23.71 1.43
C SER A 113 28.07 24.38 2.54
N TYR A 114 28.80 23.60 3.35
CA TYR A 114 29.72 24.17 4.34
C TYR A 114 30.83 25.02 3.67
N GLY A 115 31.40 24.54 2.57
CA GLY A 115 32.41 25.29 1.80
C GLY A 115 31.89 26.64 1.28
N LEU A 116 30.67 26.67 0.74
CA LEU A 116 30.03 27.91 0.27
C LEU A 116 29.75 28.89 1.39
N VAL A 117 29.28 28.41 2.55
CA VAL A 117 29.05 29.25 3.73
C VAL A 117 30.37 29.85 4.23
N CYS A 118 31.44 29.05 4.34
CA CYS A 118 32.76 29.56 4.70
C CYS A 118 33.27 30.61 3.72
N LEU A 119 33.11 30.37 2.40
CA LEU A 119 33.51 31.33 1.36
C LEU A 119 32.77 32.66 1.51
N PHE A 120 31.46 32.64 1.78
CA PHE A 120 30.67 33.84 1.99
C PHE A 120 31.21 34.69 3.15
N PHE A 121 31.53 34.07 4.28
CA PHE A 121 32.12 34.77 5.42
C PHE A 121 33.51 35.33 5.11
N ILE A 122 34.37 34.57 4.42
CA ILE A 122 35.71 35.03 4.02
C ILE A 122 35.59 36.27 3.13
N CYS A 123 34.76 36.21 2.08
CA CYS A 123 34.53 37.34 1.19
C CYS A 123 33.96 38.55 1.96
N GLY A 124 33.00 38.34 2.86
CA GLY A 124 32.44 39.39 3.70
C GLY A 124 33.50 40.08 4.56
N THR A 125 34.34 39.30 5.26
CA THR A 125 35.45 39.85 6.07
C THR A 125 36.52 40.55 5.24
N PHE A 126 36.77 40.08 4.02
CA PHE A 126 37.74 40.70 3.13
C PHE A 126 37.25 42.06 2.61
N VAL A 127 35.97 42.14 2.26
CA VAL A 127 35.33 43.39 1.85
C VAL A 127 35.31 44.40 3.00
N THR A 128 34.94 44.00 4.22
CA THR A 128 34.96 44.90 5.37
C THR A 128 36.38 45.37 5.69
N TRP A 129 37.38 44.51 5.54
CA TRP A 129 38.79 44.86 5.72
C TRP A 129 39.27 45.88 4.68
N ILE A 130 38.93 45.70 3.40
CA ILE A 130 39.26 46.66 2.32
C ILE A 130 38.60 48.02 2.57
N ILE A 131 37.34 48.04 3.00
CA ILE A 131 36.63 49.28 3.31
C ILE A 131 37.29 49.99 4.50
N ASN A 132 37.68 49.25 5.53
CA ASN A 132 38.38 49.82 6.69
C ASN A 132 39.73 50.44 6.31
N LEU A 133 40.52 49.76 5.46
CA LEU A 133 41.76 50.28 4.91
C LEU A 133 41.58 51.59 4.13
N ARG A 134 40.49 51.72 3.37
CA ARG A 134 40.16 52.94 2.61
C ARG A 134 39.67 54.09 3.48
N LEU A 135 39.05 53.82 4.62
CA LEU A 135 38.56 54.87 5.54
C LEU A 135 39.66 55.38 6.48
N ASN A 136 40.67 54.55 6.76
CA ASN A 136 41.82 54.90 7.60
C ASN A 136 43.01 55.51 6.83
N ALA A 137 42.93 55.61 5.49
CA ALA A 137 43.91 56.25 4.62
C ALA A 137 43.39 57.61 4.14
#